data_AF-A0AAV0W6J4-F1
#
_entry.id   AF-A0AAV0W6J4-F1
#
_cell.length_a   1.000
_cell.length_b   1.000
_cell.length_c   1.000
_cell.angle_alpha   90.00
_cell.angle_beta   90.00
_cell.angle_gamma   90.00
#
_symmetry.space_group_name_H-M   'P 1'
#
loop_
_entity.id
_entity.type
_entity.pdbx_description
1 polymer ?
#
loop_
_entity_poly.entity_id
_entity_poly.type
_entity_poly.pdbx_seq_one_letter_code
_entity_poly.pdbx_strand_id
1 'polypeptide(L)'
;MESKILKQKGGSCCAIATCINNYSKSKSDGKSNISFHRFPKDLNYRKEWVQKCKRGDHFNPDTSFICSDHFNVDAFVRDLKSELLGYKSKSRRLKEDAIPTLNLPTDLVSNIV
;
A
#
# COMPACT_ATOMS: atom_id res chain seq x y z
N MET A 1 -10.74 -23.61 -5.86
CA MET A 1 -9.34 -23.45 -5.43
C MET A 1 -9.33 -22.39 -4.36
N GLU A 2 -8.98 -22.78 -3.13
CA GLU A 2 -9.13 -21.95 -1.93
C GLU A 2 -8.28 -20.68 -2.02
N SER A 3 -8.93 -19.52 -2.00
CA SER A 3 -8.30 -18.23 -1.76
C SER A 3 -7.73 -18.25 -0.34
N LYS A 4 -6.43 -18.53 -0.21
CA LYS A 4 -5.72 -18.51 1.06
C LYS A 4 -5.75 -17.08 1.63
N ILE A 5 -6.68 -16.82 2.54
CA ILE A 5 -6.67 -15.62 3.38
C ILE A 5 -5.45 -15.74 4.29
N LEU A 6 -4.35 -15.08 3.90
CA LEU A 6 -3.08 -15.15 4.62
C LEU A 6 -3.22 -14.38 5.94
N LYS A 7 -3.06 -15.09 7.06
CA LYS A 7 -3.03 -14.50 8.41
C LYS A 7 -1.74 -13.69 8.57
N GLN A 8 -1.85 -12.38 8.36
CA GLN A 8 -0.74 -11.43 8.35
C GLN A 8 -0.25 -11.16 9.79
N LYS A 9 1.00 -11.53 10.09
CA LYS A 9 1.66 -11.22 11.39
C LYS A 9 2.07 -9.75 11.43
N GLY A 10 1.85 -9.09 12.58
CA GLY A 10 2.03 -7.64 12.74
C GLY A 10 3.44 -7.12 12.46
N GLY A 11 3.51 -5.88 11.96
CA GLY A 11 4.69 -5.01 12.00
C GLY A 11 5.51 -4.88 10.70
N SER A 12 5.35 -5.75 9.70
CA SER A 12 6.14 -5.65 8.46
C SER A 12 5.41 -6.02 7.17
N CYS A 13 4.17 -6.51 7.22
CA CYS A 13 3.38 -6.82 6.03
C CYS A 13 2.56 -5.61 5.54
N CYS A 14 2.25 -5.58 4.25
CA CYS A 14 1.21 -4.70 3.71
C CYS A 14 -0.13 -4.97 4.41
N ALA A 15 -0.88 -3.92 4.71
CA ALA A 15 -2.15 -3.99 5.40
C ALA A 15 -3.32 -4.44 4.51
N ILE A 16 -3.14 -4.58 3.19
CA ILE A 16 -4.18 -5.13 2.32
C ILE A 16 -4.21 -6.65 2.46
N ALA A 17 -5.39 -7.22 2.74
CA ALA A 17 -5.56 -8.63 3.12
C ALA A 17 -5.06 -9.62 2.05
N THR A 18 -5.15 -9.27 0.77
CA THR A 18 -4.69 -10.09 -0.36
C THR A 18 -3.22 -9.87 -0.71
N CYS A 19 -2.56 -8.90 -0.08
CA CYS A 19 -1.20 -8.53 -0.41
C CYS A 19 -0.18 -9.41 0.33
N ILE A 20 0.81 -9.90 -0.40
CA ILE A 20 1.92 -10.71 0.13
C ILE A 20 3.20 -9.90 0.38
N ASN A 21 3.20 -8.62 0.00
CA ASN A 21 4.36 -7.75 0.14
C ASN A 21 4.67 -7.50 1.61
N ASN A 22 5.95 -7.59 1.95
CA ASN A 22 6.44 -7.41 3.31
C ASN A 22 7.72 -6.57 3.27
N TYR A 23 7.78 -5.53 4.11
CA TYR A 23 8.88 -4.58 4.21
C TYR A 23 10.24 -5.27 4.38
N SER A 24 10.34 -6.21 5.32
CA SER A 24 11.58 -6.91 5.65
C SER A 24 12.03 -7.79 4.48
N LYS A 25 11.09 -8.49 3.83
CA LYS A 25 11.39 -9.34 2.66
C LYS A 25 11.75 -8.52 1.42
N SER A 26 11.01 -7.44 1.14
CA SER A 26 11.33 -6.56 0.01
C SER A 26 12.72 -5.95 0.14
N LYS A 27 13.15 -5.66 1.38
CA LYS A 27 14.51 -5.18 1.66
C LYS A 27 15.58 -6.27 1.50
N SER A 28 15.32 -7.51 1.94
CA SER A 28 16.28 -8.62 1.80
C SER A 28 16.42 -9.11 0.35
N ASP A 29 15.33 -9.13 -0.40
CA ASP A 29 15.28 -9.67 -1.77
C ASP A 29 15.78 -8.67 -2.82
N GLY A 30 16.26 -7.50 -2.39
CA GLY A 30 16.68 -6.43 -3.31
C GLY A 30 15.54 -5.85 -4.15
N LYS A 31 14.28 -6.07 -3.77
CA LYS A 31 13.09 -5.47 -4.41
C LYS A 31 13.00 -3.98 -4.06
N SER A 32 13.91 -3.20 -4.61
CA SER A 32 14.03 -1.76 -4.43
C SER A 32 12.86 -0.96 -5.02
N ASN A 33 12.04 -1.58 -5.86
CA ASN A 33 10.94 -0.93 -6.56
C ASN A 33 9.63 -0.85 -5.75
N ILE A 34 9.55 -1.47 -4.58
CA ILE A 34 8.36 -1.43 -3.71
C ILE A 34 8.61 -0.51 -2.53
N SER A 35 7.80 0.54 -2.41
CA SER A 35 7.83 1.46 -1.26
C SER A 35 6.65 1.17 -0.32
N PHE A 36 6.83 1.45 0.97
CA PHE A 36 5.81 1.22 1.99
C PHE A 36 5.39 2.55 2.60
N HIS A 37 4.10 2.80 2.63
CA HIS A 37 3.51 4.09 2.99
C HIS A 37 2.66 3.93 4.25
N ARG A 38 2.88 4.81 5.23
CA ARG A 38 2.07 4.85 6.46
C ARG A 38 0.68 5.38 6.16
N PHE A 39 -0.27 5.00 7.01
CA PHE A 39 -1.61 5.57 6.98
C PHE A 39 -1.54 7.09 7.19
N PRO A 40 -2.38 7.86 6.46
CA PRO A 40 -2.44 9.31 6.61
C PRO A 40 -2.87 9.71 8.02
N LYS A 41 -2.50 10.92 8.43
CA LYS A 41 -2.91 11.50 9.73
C LYS A 41 -4.37 11.95 9.70
N ASP A 42 -4.84 12.39 8.54
CA ASP A 42 -6.24 12.77 8.33
C ASP A 42 -7.14 11.56 8.55
N LEU A 43 -8.14 11.72 9.43
CA LEU A 43 -9.03 10.65 9.85
C LEU A 43 -9.94 10.16 8.73
N ASN A 44 -10.30 11.01 7.76
CA ASN A 44 -11.19 10.66 6.66
C ASN A 44 -10.47 9.70 5.70
N TYR A 45 -9.30 10.11 5.21
CA TYR A 45 -8.48 9.24 4.34
C TYR A 45 -7.99 7.99 5.08
N ARG A 46 -7.67 8.11 6.38
CA ARG A 46 -7.29 6.95 7.19
C ARG A 46 -8.40 5.91 7.27
N LYS A 47 -9.65 6.34 7.52
CA LYS A 47 -10.82 5.45 7.53
C LYS A 47 -10.98 4.76 6.17
N GLU A 48 -10.82 5.51 5.08
CA GLU A 48 -10.93 4.94 3.73
C GLU A 48 -9.84 3.89 3.47
N TRP A 49 -8.58 4.17 3.82
CA TRP A 49 -7.49 3.19 3.71
C TRP A 49 -7.80 1.92 4.51
N VAL A 50 -8.30 2.05 5.74
CA VAL A 50 -8.67 0.90 6.58
C VAL A 50 -9.80 0.09 5.93
N GLN A 51 -10.82 0.75 5.38
CA GLN A 51 -11.91 0.08 4.66
C GLN A 51 -11.42 -0.67 3.42
N LYS A 52 -10.45 -0.09 2.69
CA LYS A 52 -9.84 -0.68 1.49
C LYS A 52 -8.93 -1.88 1.80
N CYS A 53 -8.36 -1.92 3.01
CA CYS A 53 -7.55 -3.05 3.45
C CYS A 53 -8.33 -4.37 3.52
N LYS A 54 -9.65 -4.29 3.79
CA LYS A 54 -10.57 -5.45 3.94
C LYS A 54 -10.00 -6.56 4.84
N ARG A 55 -9.27 -6.17 5.87
CA ARG A 55 -8.76 -7.09 6.90
C ARG A 55 -9.88 -7.44 7.86
N GLY A 56 -10.06 -8.73 8.11
CA GLY A 56 -11.01 -9.24 9.11
C GLY A 56 -10.48 -9.19 10.54
N ASP A 57 -9.17 -8.99 10.72
CA ASP A 57 -8.54 -8.85 12.02
C ASP A 57 -8.39 -7.39 12.46
N HIS A 58 -8.44 -7.15 13.76
CA HIS A 58 -8.12 -5.84 14.32
C HIS A 58 -6.62 -5.57 14.18
N PHE A 59 -6.26 -4.55 13.39
CA PHE A 59 -4.89 -4.10 13.25
C PHE A 59 -4.76 -2.62 13.58
N ASN A 60 -3.57 -2.19 14.00
CA ASN A 60 -3.29 -0.80 14.32
C ASN A 60 -2.83 -0.04 13.04
N PRO A 61 -3.58 0.95 12.53
CA PRO A 61 -3.18 1.75 11.37
C PRO A 61 -1.90 2.58 11.61
N ASP A 62 -1.56 2.93 12.86
CA ASP A 62 -0.40 3.77 13.17
C ASP A 62 0.94 3.05 12.98
N THR A 63 0.93 1.71 13.12
CA THR A 63 2.12 0.85 12.94
C THR A 63 2.07 0.06 11.63
N SER A 64 1.01 0.23 10.84
CA SER A 64 0.79 -0.51 9.60
C SER A 64 1.13 0.33 8.37
N PHE A 65 1.33 -0.37 7.25
CA PHE A 65 1.73 0.24 5.98
C PHE A 65 0.96 -0.37 4.82
N ILE A 66 0.81 0.39 3.73
CA ILE A 66 0.36 -0.11 2.44
C ILE A 66 1.52 0.03 1.44
N CYS A 67 1.77 -1.00 0.63
CA CYS A 67 2.83 -0.95 -0.38
C CYS A 67 2.40 -0.14 -1.62
N SER A 68 3.37 0.34 -2.38
CA SER A 68 3.17 1.17 -3.58
C SER A 68 2.31 0.54 -4.67
N ASP A 69 2.26 -0.80 -4.75
CA ASP A 69 1.50 -1.53 -5.78
C ASP A 69 -0.02 -1.31 -5.70
N HIS A 70 -0.50 -0.70 -4.63
CA HIS A 70 -1.91 -0.38 -4.43
C HIS A 70 -2.26 1.08 -4.78
N PHE A 71 -1.29 1.88 -5.19
CA PHE A 71 -1.47 3.28 -5.57
C PHE A 71 -1.13 3.46 -7.05
N ASN A 72 -1.92 4.27 -7.74
CA ASN A 72 -1.57 4.70 -9.09
C ASN A 72 -0.33 5.62 -9.03
N VAL A 73 0.47 5.64 -10.11
CA VAL A 73 1.63 6.53 -10.29
C VAL A 73 1.24 8.01 -10.07
N ASP A 74 0.02 8.39 -10.47
CA ASP A 74 -0.50 9.75 -10.29
C ASP A 74 -0.83 10.11 -8.84
N ALA A 75 -0.95 9.13 -7.94
CA ALA A 75 -1.14 9.36 -6.52
C ALA A 75 0.15 9.79 -5.81
N PHE A 76 1.30 9.72 -6.50
CA PHE A 76 2.58 10.15 -5.96
C PHE A 76 2.86 11.62 -6.29
N VAL A 77 3.52 12.29 -5.35
CA VAL A 77 4.04 13.64 -5.54
C VAL A 77 5.24 13.56 -6.48
N ARG A 78 5.18 14.30 -7.59
CA ARG A 78 6.31 14.41 -8.52
C ARG A 78 7.44 15.20 -7.89
N ASP A 79 8.62 14.60 -7.87
CA ASP A 79 9.85 15.26 -7.44
C ASP A 79 10.48 15.99 -8.64
N LEU A 80 9.83 17.07 -9.06
CA LEU A 80 10.23 17.82 -10.26
C LEU A 80 11.69 18.28 -10.20
N LYS A 81 12.18 18.61 -8.99
CA LYS A 81 13.58 18.99 -8.79
C LYS A 81 14.52 17.85 -9.14
N SER A 82 14.25 16.64 -8.67
CA SER A 82 15.05 15.47 -9.03
C SER A 82 14.95 15.12 -10.51
N GLU A 83 13.76 15.22 -11.11
CA GLU A 83 13.57 14.99 -12.55
C GLU A 83 14.39 15.96 -13.40
N LEU A 84 14.33 17.27 -13.10
CA LEU A 84 15.05 18.31 -13.85
C LEU A 84 16.57 18.22 -13.69
N LEU A 85 17.04 17.77 -12.52
CA LEU A 85 18.48 17.66 -12.22
C LEU A 85 19.06 16.27 -12.53
N GLY A 86 18.26 15.35 -13.08
CA GLY A 86 18.69 13.98 -13.39
C GLY A 86 19.01 13.12 -12.15
N TYR A 87 18.50 13.50 -10.97
CA TYR A 87 18.71 12.74 -9.75
C TYR A 87 17.68 11.62 -9.61
N LYS A 88 18.11 10.48 -9.08
CA LYS A 88 17.18 9.44 -8.63
C LYS A 88 16.47 9.91 -7.36
N SER A 89 15.14 10.02 -7.40
CA SER A 89 14.39 10.39 -6.20
C SER A 89 14.57 9.32 -5.12
N LYS A 90 14.89 9.77 -3.90
CA LYS A 90 15.24 8.89 -2.77
C LYS A 90 14.02 8.23 -2.13
N SER A 91 12.82 8.77 -2.33
CA SER A 91 11.58 8.26 -1.74
C SER A 91 10.38 8.74 -2.53
N ARG A 92 9.50 7.81 -2.92
CA ARG A 92 8.20 8.16 -3.50
C ARG A 92 7.27 8.59 -2.38
N ARG A 93 6.79 9.83 -2.40
CA ARG A 93 5.81 10.34 -1.43
C ARG A 93 4.43 10.30 -2.06
N LEU A 94 3.42 9.88 -1.29
CA LEU A 94 2.03 9.98 -1.71
C LEU A 94 1.53 11.41 -1.50
N LYS A 95 0.57 11.82 -2.33
CA LYS A 95 -0.24 13.02 -2.08
C LYS A 95 -1.11 12.83 -0.83
N GLU A 96 -1.59 13.93 -0.27
CA GLU A 96 -2.39 13.89 0.96
C GLU A 96 -3.78 13.28 0.77
N ASP A 97 -4.31 13.40 -0.46
CA ASP A 97 -5.58 12.84 -0.92
C ASP A 97 -5.44 11.43 -1.54
N ALA A 98 -4.24 10.85 -1.52
CA ALA A 98 -3.98 9.57 -2.13
C ALA A 98 -4.74 8.45 -1.41
N ILE A 99 -5.50 7.67 -2.18
CA ILE A 99 -6.25 6.50 -1.70
C ILE A 99 -5.74 5.26 -2.46
N PRO A 100 -5.60 4.10 -1.79
CA PRO A 100 -5.27 2.87 -2.48
C PRO A 100 -6.45 2.45 -3.38
N THR A 101 -6.18 2.34 -4.67
CA THR A 101 -7.19 2.03 -5.70
C THR A 101 -6.86 0.76 -6.49
N LEU A 102 -5.61 0.29 -6.46
CA LEU A 102 -5.16 -0.85 -7.27
C LEU A 102 -5.02 -2.13 -6.43
N ASN A 103 -5.23 -3.28 -7.07
CA ASN A 103 -5.00 -4.60 -6.50
C ASN A 103 -5.72 -4.81 -5.15
N LEU A 104 -6.97 -4.37 -5.07
CA LEU A 104 -7.75 -4.44 -3.85
C LEU A 104 -8.47 -5.79 -3.74
N PRO A 105 -8.85 -6.22 -2.52
CA PRO A 105 -9.53 -7.49 -2.31
C PRO A 105 -10.91 -7.60 -2.99
N THR A 106 -11.51 -6.48 -3.38
CA THR A 106 -12.86 -6.38 -3.97
C THR A 106 -12.94 -6.68 -5.46
N ASP A 107 -11.82 -6.78 -6.17
CA ASP A 107 -11.81 -6.99 -7.64
C ASP A 107 -12.14 -8.44 -8.06
N LEU A 108 -12.52 -9.31 -7.11
CA LEU A 108 -12.81 -10.73 -7.35
C LEU A 108 -14.31 -11.09 -7.27
N VAL A 109 -15.22 -10.13 -7.07
CA VAL A 109 -16.66 -10.44 -6.88
C VAL A 109 -17.59 -9.76 -7.90
N SER A 110 -17.09 -8.92 -8.82
CA SER A 110 -17.96 -8.18 -9.76
C SER A 110 -18.19 -8.82 -11.13
N ASN A 111 -17.70 -10.05 -11.40
CA ASN A 111 -17.90 -10.73 -12.69
C ASN A 111 -18.62 -12.09 -12.60
N ILE A 112 -19.58 -12.22 -11.68
CA ILE A 112 -20.56 -13.30 -11.75
C ILE A 112 -21.94 -12.66 -11.88
N VAL A 113 -22.27 -12.26 -13.11
CA VAL A 113 -23.65 -12.13 -13.58
C VAL A 113 -23.77 -12.99 -14.83
#